data_AF-A0A914R1P9-F1
#
_entry.id   AF-A0A914R1P9-F1
#
_cell.length_a   1.000
_cell.length_b   1.000
_cell.length_c   1.000
_cell.angle_alpha   90.00
_cell.angle_beta   90.00
_cell.angle_gamma   90.00
#
_symmetry.space_group_name_H-M   'P 1'
#
loop_
_entity.id
_entity.type
_entity.pdbx_description
1 polymer ?
#
loop_
_entity_poly.entity_id
_entity_poly.type
_entity_poly.pdbx_seq_one_letter_code
_entity_poly.pdbx_strand_id
1 'polypeptide(L)'
;MAALAVPLGIFLIIVSGCCCAFNLSMLITLWKGSFLSPKHGGTFLLAFGHILSGFVVTFLVAFYLGPAIIAQNTLFDTLFYPELIGVIFHAQWFEDMFLQLITGVNR
;
A
#
# COMPACT_ATOMS: atom_id res chain seq x y z
N MET A 1 -0.29 -27.63 6.13
CA MET A 1 -0.57 -26.19 5.91
C MET A 1 0.41 -25.27 6.64
N ALA A 2 0.86 -25.57 7.86
CA ALA A 2 1.80 -24.72 8.62
C ALA A 2 3.19 -24.50 7.96
N ALA A 3 3.73 -25.49 7.25
CA ALA A 3 5.09 -25.44 6.69
C ALA A 3 5.29 -24.35 5.61
N LEU A 4 4.22 -23.96 4.90
CA LEU A 4 4.29 -22.93 3.85
C LEU A 4 3.92 -21.53 4.38
N ALA A 5 3.16 -21.45 5.48
CA ALA A 5 2.68 -20.18 6.04
C ALA A 5 3.84 -19.30 6.53
N VAL A 6 4.82 -19.89 7.22
CA VAL A 6 5.96 -19.14 7.76
C VAL A 6 6.83 -18.53 6.65
N PRO A 7 7.30 -19.30 5.64
CA PRO A 7 8.03 -18.72 4.51
C PRO A 7 7.23 -17.65 3.74
N LEU A 8 5.92 -17.88 3.53
CA LEU A 8 5.05 -16.94 2.81
C LEU A 8 4.90 -15.63 3.59
N GLY A 9 4.65 -15.71 4.90
CA GLY A 9 4.52 -14.52 5.74
C GLY A 9 5.81 -13.70 5.78
N ILE A 10 6.97 -14.36 5.92
CA ILE A 10 8.29 -13.68 5.87
C ILE A 10 8.50 -12.99 4.51
N PHE A 11 8.18 -13.68 3.42
CA PHE A 11 8.29 -13.12 2.08
C PHE A 11 7.43 -11.85 1.92
N LEU A 12 6.17 -11.90 2.36
CA LEU A 12 5.27 -10.74 2.32
C LEU A 12 5.82 -9.56 3.14
N ILE A 13 6.35 -9.82 4.34
CA ILE A 13 6.96 -8.77 5.18
C ILE A 13 8.12 -8.09 4.46
N ILE A 14 9.01 -8.87 3.84
CA ILE A 14 10.18 -8.32 3.14
C ILE A 14 9.77 -7.50 1.93
N VAL A 15 8.94 -8.06 1.04
CA VAL A 15 8.52 -7.38 -0.18
C VAL A 15 7.74 -6.11 0.15
N SER A 16 6.75 -6.20 1.03
CA SER A 16 5.95 -5.04 1.41
C SER A 16 6.75 -4.02 2.21
N GLY A 17 7.71 -4.44 3.03
CA GLY A 17 8.65 -3.55 3.71
C GLY A 17 9.51 -2.75 2.73
N CYS A 18 10.01 -3.39 1.67
CA CYS A 18 10.71 -2.69 0.58
C CYS A 18 9.80 -1.68 -0.14
N CYS A 19 8.55 -2.08 -0.43
CA CYS A 19 7.57 -1.17 -1.05
C CYS A 19 7.21 0.01 -0.13
N CYS A 20 7.08 -0.20 1.18
CA CYS A 20 6.89 0.87 2.15
C CYS A 20 8.03 1.89 2.10
N ALA A 21 9.28 1.42 2.11
CA ALA A 21 10.45 2.29 2.06
C ALA A 21 10.50 3.09 0.76
N PHE A 22 10.17 2.45 -0.37
CA PHE A 22 10.09 3.11 -1.67
C PHE A 22 8.99 4.18 -1.70
N ASN A 23 7.76 3.85 -1.30
CA ASN A 23 6.64 4.80 -1.28
C ASN A 23 6.91 5.96 -0.33
N LEU A 24 7.49 5.70 0.85
CA LEU A 24 7.87 6.75 1.79
C LEU A 24 8.94 7.69 1.21
N SER A 25 9.96 7.14 0.54
CA SER A 25 10.98 7.95 -0.15
C SER A 25 10.36 8.84 -1.23
N MET A 26 9.40 8.29 -2.00
CA MET A 26 8.67 9.05 -3.01
C MET A 26 7.82 10.16 -2.39
N LEU A 27 7.07 9.87 -1.31
CA LEU A 27 6.30 10.89 -0.58
C LEU A 27 7.20 12.01 -0.05
N ILE A 28 8.34 11.67 0.55
CA ILE A 28 9.32 12.65 1.04
C ILE A 28 9.89 13.48 -0.11
N THR A 29 10.19 12.86 -1.25
CA THR A 29 10.70 13.55 -2.43
C THR A 29 9.66 14.53 -2.99
N LEU A 30 8.40 14.09 -3.10
CA LEU A 30 7.28 14.92 -3.53
C LEU A 30 6.99 16.04 -2.53
N TRP A 31 7.19 15.82 -1.24
CA TRP A 31 6.97 16.82 -0.18
C TRP A 31 8.10 17.85 -0.06
N LYS A 32 9.37 17.43 -0.19
CA LYS A 32 10.55 18.31 -0.10
C LYS A 32 10.77 19.14 -1.35
N GLY A 33 10.31 18.66 -2.49
CA GLY A 33 10.23 19.50 -3.67
C GLY A 33 9.25 20.63 -3.43
N SER A 34 9.73 21.87 -3.31
CA SER A 34 8.93 23.12 -3.30
C SER A 34 8.20 23.35 -4.65
N PHE A 35 7.27 22.46 -5.01
CA PHE A 35 6.80 22.21 -6.39
C PHE A 35 5.33 22.56 -6.63
N LEU A 36 4.79 23.52 -5.87
CA LEU A 36 3.49 24.15 -6.10
C LEU A 36 3.50 25.05 -7.36
N SER A 37 3.83 24.49 -8.51
CA SER A 37 3.56 25.12 -9.80
C SER A 37 2.09 24.91 -10.13
N PRO A 38 1.26 25.96 -10.25
CA PRO A 38 -0.18 25.85 -10.47
C PRO A 38 -0.56 25.15 -11.79
N LYS A 39 0.40 24.91 -12.69
CA LYS A 39 0.17 24.23 -13.97
C LYS A 39 -0.03 22.71 -13.88
N HIS A 40 0.35 22.05 -12.78
CA HIS A 40 0.29 20.57 -12.66
C HIS A 40 -0.35 20.05 -11.36
N GLY A 41 -1.04 20.91 -10.60
CA GLY A 41 -1.55 20.57 -9.26
C GLY A 41 -2.50 19.36 -9.23
N GLY A 42 -3.33 19.16 -10.25
CA GLY A 42 -4.29 18.05 -10.31
C GLY A 42 -3.62 16.68 -10.47
N THR A 43 -2.74 16.52 -11.45
CA THR A 43 -1.99 15.27 -11.68
C THR A 43 -1.07 14.94 -10.50
N PHE A 44 -0.51 15.98 -9.86
CA PHE A 44 0.31 15.81 -8.66
C PHE A 44 -0.50 15.29 -7.48
N LEU A 45 -1.68 15.87 -7.22
CA LEU A 45 -2.53 15.43 -6.11
C LEU A 45 -2.96 13.96 -6.29
N LEU A 46 -3.26 13.56 -7.53
CA LEU A 46 -3.57 12.17 -7.86
C LEU A 46 -2.38 11.24 -7.63
N ALA A 47 -1.17 11.63 -8.06
CA ALA A 47 0.04 10.84 -7.82
C ALA A 47 0.40 10.74 -6.32
N PHE A 48 0.26 11.84 -5.58
CA PHE A 48 0.50 11.85 -4.14
C PHE A 48 -0.50 10.95 -3.40
N GLY A 49 -1.78 11.06 -3.73
CA GLY A 49 -2.84 10.20 -3.18
C GLY A 49 -2.53 8.73 -3.41
N HIS A 50 -2.17 8.37 -4.65
CA HIS A 50 -1.84 7.00 -5.04
C HIS A 50 -0.60 6.45 -4.31
N ILE A 51 0.45 7.24 -4.15
CA ILE A 51 1.65 6.79 -3.44
C ILE A 51 1.35 6.66 -1.94
N LEU A 52 0.51 7.54 -1.38
CA LEU A 52 0.08 7.47 0.01
C LEU A 52 -0.79 6.24 0.28
N SER A 53 -1.75 5.93 -0.59
CA SER A 53 -2.59 4.76 -0.46
C SER A 53 -1.78 3.47 -0.60
N GLY A 54 -0.87 3.42 -1.58
CA GLY A 54 0.11 2.34 -1.72
C GLY A 54 1.00 2.16 -0.49
N PHE A 55 1.43 3.24 0.16
CA PHE A 55 2.15 3.18 1.44
C PHE A 55 1.29 2.54 2.54
N VAL A 56 0.04 2.98 2.70
CA VAL A 56 -0.87 2.43 3.72
C VAL A 56 -1.11 0.93 3.51
N VAL A 57 -1.37 0.52 2.28
CA VAL A 57 -1.62 -0.90 1.96
C VAL A 57 -0.40 -1.76 2.22
N THR A 58 0.77 -1.34 1.71
CA THR A 58 2.02 -2.08 1.92
C THR A 58 2.41 -2.13 3.40
N PHE A 59 2.11 -1.09 4.17
CA PHE A 59 2.31 -1.07 5.61
C PHE A 59 1.42 -2.09 6.32
N LEU A 60 0.13 -2.15 5.97
CA LEU A 60 -0.78 -3.17 6.48
C LEU A 60 -0.32 -4.58 6.10
N VAL A 61 0.17 -4.80 4.88
CA VAL A 61 0.69 -6.13 4.52
C VAL A 61 1.91 -6.49 5.38
N ALA A 62 2.87 -5.57 5.52
CA ALA A 62 4.12 -5.83 6.21
C ALA A 62 3.96 -6.01 7.73
N PHE A 63 3.13 -5.18 8.38
CA PHE A 63 3.03 -5.16 9.84
C PHE A 63 1.79 -5.85 10.38
N TYR A 64 0.86 -6.25 9.52
CA TYR A 64 -0.38 -6.88 9.93
C TYR A 64 -0.59 -8.24 9.25
N LEU A 65 -0.71 -8.28 7.92
CA LEU A 65 -1.04 -9.53 7.22
C LEU A 65 0.10 -10.57 7.30
N GLY A 66 1.34 -10.16 7.06
CA GLY A 66 2.50 -11.05 7.14
C GLY A 66 2.66 -11.69 8.53
N PRO A 67 2.67 -10.90 9.62
CA PRO A 67 2.68 -11.42 10.99
C PRO A 67 1.47 -12.31 11.32
N ALA A 68 0.28 -11.94 10.86
CA ALA A 68 -0.93 -12.75 11.07
C ALA A 68 -0.83 -14.14 10.41
N ILE A 69 -0.29 -14.21 9.19
CA ILE A 69 -0.03 -15.48 8.48
C ILE A 69 0.99 -16.34 9.25
N ILE A 70 2.07 -15.75 9.75
CA ILE A 70 3.09 -16.47 10.54
C ILE A 70 2.49 -17.00 11.84
N ALA A 71 1.71 -16.17 12.53
CA ALA A 71 1.04 -16.51 13.78
C ALA A 71 -0.20 -17.41 13.59
N GLN A 72 -0.57 -17.75 12.36
CA GLN A 72 -1.80 -18.48 12.04
C GLN A 72 -3.05 -17.82 12.69
N ASN A 73 -3.09 -16.49 12.70
CA ASN A 73 -4.13 -15.65 13.30
C ASN A 73 -4.32 -15.74 14.84
N THR A 74 -3.65 -16.65 15.54
CA THR A 74 -3.82 -16.81 17.01
C THR A 74 -3.53 -15.56 17.84
N LEU A 75 -2.70 -14.64 17.34
CA LEU A 75 -2.38 -13.37 18.00
C LEU A 75 -3.37 -12.23 17.66
N PHE A 76 -4.23 -12.43 16.66
CA PHE A 76 -5.04 -11.36 16.06
C PHE A 76 -6.55 -11.58 16.20
N ASP A 77 -7.04 -12.67 16.79
CA ASP A 77 -8.48 -13.00 16.88
C ASP A 77 -9.38 -11.91 17.50
N THR A 78 -8.83 -10.94 18.24
CA THR A 78 -9.56 -9.78 18.80
C THR A 78 -9.30 -8.45 18.08
N LEU A 79 -8.28 -8.39 17.23
CA LEU A 79 -7.86 -7.21 16.46
C LEU A 79 -8.06 -7.39 14.95
N PHE A 80 -8.52 -8.57 14.50
CA PHE A 80 -8.80 -8.94 13.12
C PHE A 80 -10.09 -8.32 12.63
N TYR A 81 -9.97 -7.23 11.85
CA TYR A 81 -11.07 -6.65 11.07
C TYR A 81 -10.91 -7.04 9.59
N PRO A 82 -11.16 -8.31 9.22
CA PRO A 82 -10.93 -8.79 7.86
C PRO A 82 -11.73 -8.02 6.83
N GLU A 83 -12.94 -7.59 7.20
CA GLU A 83 -13.81 -6.82 6.33
C GLU A 83 -13.23 -5.43 6.02
N LEU A 84 -12.73 -4.72 7.04
CA LEU A 84 -12.10 -3.42 6.85
C LEU A 84 -10.85 -3.53 5.96
N ILE A 85 -10.02 -4.54 6.22
CA ILE A 85 -8.83 -4.80 5.41
C ILE A 85 -9.22 -5.14 3.97
N GLY A 86 -10.22 -6.00 3.78
CA GLY A 86 -10.77 -6.32 2.46
C GLY A 86 -11.26 -5.09 1.71
N VAL A 87 -11.97 -4.18 2.39
CA VAL A 87 -12.43 -2.91 1.83
C VAL A 87 -11.25 -2.03 1.41
N ILE A 88 -10.21 -1.92 2.25
CA ILE A 88 -9.00 -1.14 1.93
C ILE A 88 -8.30 -1.69 0.68
N PHE A 89 -8.13 -3.01 0.58
CA PHE A 89 -7.53 -3.64 -0.61
C PHE A 89 -8.36 -3.42 -1.88
N HIS A 90 -9.69 -3.55 -1.80
CA HIS A 90 -10.55 -3.29 -2.95
C HIS A 90 -10.53 -1.81 -3.36
N ALA A 91 -10.55 -0.90 -2.39
CA ALA A 91 -10.46 0.54 -2.64
C ALA A 91 -9.14 0.89 -3.37
N GLN A 92 -8.01 0.34 -2.90
CA GLN A 92 -6.72 0.50 -3.59
C GLN A 92 -6.77 -0.03 -5.01
N TRP A 93 -7.34 -1.22 -5.20
CA TRP A 93 -7.38 -1.83 -6.53
C TRP A 93 -8.19 -0.99 -7.51
N PHE A 94 -9.33 -0.44 -7.08
CA PHE A 94 -10.10 0.50 -7.90
C PHE A 94 -9.32 1.79 -8.18
N GLU A 95 -8.66 2.34 -7.17
CA GLU A 95 -7.80 3.53 -7.33
C GLU A 95 -6.73 3.30 -8.41
N ASP A 96 -6.02 2.17 -8.36
CA ASP A 96 -4.98 1.81 -9.32
C ASP A 96 -5.55 1.69 -10.75
N MET A 97 -6.73 1.08 -10.91
CA MET A 97 -7.40 0.97 -12.21
C MET A 97 -7.79 2.34 -12.76
N PHE A 98 -8.37 3.21 -11.93
CA PHE A 98 -8.75 4.56 -12.36
C PHE A 98 -7.52 5.41 -12.70
N LEU A 99 -6.43 5.29 -11.93
CA LEU A 99 -5.20 6.02 -12.20
C LEU A 99 -4.58 5.57 -13.53
N GLN A 100 -4.57 4.27 -13.81
CA GLN A 100 -4.12 3.73 -15.11
C GLN A 100 -4.99 4.23 -16.27
N LEU A 101 -6.30 4.31 -16.08
CA LEU A 101 -7.21 4.86 -17.09
C LEU A 101 -6.92 6.35 -17.35
N ILE A 102 -6.82 7.16 -16.30
CA ILE A 102 -6.55 8.60 -16.40
C ILE A 102 -5.18 8.85 -17.06
N THR A 103 -4.15 8.11 -16.65
CA THR A 103 -2.81 8.23 -17.24
C THR A 103 -2.74 7.71 -18.67
N GLY A 104 -3.57 6.72 -19.02
CA GLY A 104 -3.71 6.21 -20.39
C GLY A 104 -4.40 7.21 -21.32
N VAL A 105 -5.42 7.94 -20.85
CA VAL A 105 -6.13 8.98 -21.63
C VAL A 105 -5.30 10.25 -21.79
N ASN A 106 -4.47 10.59 -20.80
CA ASN A 106 -3.63 11.79 -20.82
C ASN A 106 -2.34 11.64 -21.65
N ARG A 107 -2.03 10.45 -22.17
CA ARG A 107 -0.88 10.18 -23.04
C ARG A 107 -1.26 10.28 -24.51
#